data_AF-A0A832GX22-F1
#
_entry.id   AF-A0A832GX22-F1
#
_cell.length_a   1.000
_cell.length_b   1.000
_cell.length_c   1.000
_cell.angle_alpha   90.00
_cell.angle_beta   90.00
_cell.angle_gamma   90.00
#
_symmetry.space_group_name_H-M   'P 1'
#
loop_
_entity.id
_entity.type
_entity.pdbx_description
1 polymer ?
#
loop_
_entity_poly.entity_id
_entity_poly.type
_entity_poly.pdbx_seq_one_letter_code
_entity_poly.pdbx_strand_id
1 'polypeptide(L)'
;MMKEINANGYNIQLSVDVESEIIVNVSVESDRSDNHQFSKQHQNTEKILGEYQRREYIADGGYISTETIDYIEEEKVEAYINDSRAIETIPDLEKLLERGKAITSEYFVYSKEDDEYICPNQRRLKQKDAGVYESEDCSNCIIKHLCAKKKKLRTISRTEFTERKELMREKIKQNPEKMNQRKAVERVFGNIKWNLGFRRFSRKGFQGASIEIMMIVLALNLKKMLWLGSFTKMLVGRVLLLVNNLMMALNRKNKLSFRLVG
;
A
#
# COMPACT_ATOMS: atom_id res chain seq x y z
N MET A 1 -14.96 3.19 -28.57
CA MET A 1 -16.04 4.07 -28.10
C MET A 1 -16.05 4.01 -26.57
N MET A 2 -15.38 4.97 -25.90
CA MET A 2 -15.35 5.00 -24.43
C MET A 2 -16.75 5.36 -23.94
N LYS A 3 -17.38 4.46 -23.17
CA LYS A 3 -18.62 4.78 -22.46
C LYS A 3 -18.34 6.00 -21.58
N GLU A 4 -19.05 7.10 -21.80
CA GLU A 4 -19.17 8.18 -20.82
C GLU A 4 -19.91 7.62 -19.61
N ILE A 5 -19.15 7.00 -18.71
CA ILE A 5 -19.63 6.62 -17.39
C ILE A 5 -19.59 7.91 -16.58
N ASN A 6 -20.76 8.48 -16.29
CA ASN A 6 -20.96 9.51 -15.27
C ASN A 6 -20.62 8.91 -13.89
N ALA A 7 -19.33 8.73 -13.62
CA ALA A 7 -18.87 8.29 -12.31
C ALA A 7 -18.99 9.46 -11.34
N ASN A 8 -19.73 9.27 -10.25
CA ASN A 8 -19.91 10.24 -9.17
C ASN A 8 -18.64 10.42 -8.30
N GLY A 9 -17.44 10.28 -8.89
CA GLY A 9 -16.13 10.35 -8.22
C GLY A 9 -15.01 9.76 -9.09
N TYR A 10 -13.82 10.34 -8.99
CA TYR A 10 -12.59 9.83 -9.60
C TYR A 10 -11.74 9.13 -8.54
N ASN A 11 -11.35 7.89 -8.79
CA ASN A 11 -10.44 7.16 -7.93
C ASN A 11 -9.01 7.27 -8.49
N ILE A 12 -8.06 7.79 -7.72
CA ILE A 12 -6.66 7.93 -8.15
C ILE A 12 -5.87 6.75 -7.62
N GLN A 13 -5.22 6.04 -8.53
CA GLN A 13 -4.32 4.93 -8.21
C GLN A 13 -2.88 5.36 -8.47
N LEU A 14 -1.97 5.05 -7.55
CA LEU A 14 -0.55 5.42 -7.65
C LEU A 14 0.33 4.21 -7.36
N SER A 15 1.40 4.05 -8.15
CA SER A 15 2.52 3.16 -7.84
C SER A 15 3.77 4.02 -7.63
N VAL A 16 4.44 3.83 -6.49
CA VAL A 16 5.52 4.69 -6.03
C VAL A 16 6.71 3.81 -5.67
N ASP A 17 7.89 4.18 -6.17
CA ASP A 17 9.14 3.57 -5.75
C ASP A 17 9.42 3.91 -4.28
N VAL A 18 9.61 2.90 -3.44
CA VAL A 18 9.68 3.08 -1.98
C VAL A 18 10.91 3.89 -1.56
N GLU A 19 12.05 3.70 -2.23
CA GLU A 19 13.31 4.33 -1.84
C GLU A 19 13.38 5.79 -2.27
N SER A 20 13.06 6.05 -3.54
CA SER A 20 13.15 7.37 -4.15
C SER A 20 11.89 8.19 -3.99
N GLU A 21 10.75 7.59 -3.59
CA GLU A 21 9.41 8.18 -3.63
C GLU A 21 9.01 8.75 -5.00
N ILE A 22 9.68 8.29 -6.08
CA ILE A 22 9.28 8.62 -7.44
C ILE A 22 7.99 7.89 -7.77
N ILE A 23 7.04 8.62 -8.30
CA ILE A 23 5.76 8.07 -8.75
C ILE A 23 6.01 7.43 -10.13
N VAL A 24 5.91 6.11 -10.20
CA VAL A 24 6.17 5.32 -11.41
C VAL A 24 4.95 5.26 -12.31
N ASN A 25 3.78 5.04 -11.71
CA ASN A 25 2.52 4.91 -12.43
C ASN A 25 1.41 5.70 -11.73
N VAL A 26 0.51 6.26 -12.53
CA VAL A 26 -0.71 6.93 -12.07
C VAL A 26 -1.87 6.60 -13.00
N SER A 27 -3.03 6.26 -12.45
CA SER A 27 -4.26 6.16 -13.23
C SER A 27 -5.46 6.76 -12.52
N VAL A 28 -6.47 7.13 -13.29
CA VAL A 28 -7.77 7.58 -12.81
C VAL A 28 -8.80 6.52 -13.18
N GLU A 29 -9.44 5.96 -12.17
CA GLU A 29 -10.38 4.85 -12.30
C GLU A 29 -11.80 5.29 -11.96
N SER A 30 -12.77 4.68 -12.64
CA SER A 30 -14.20 4.91 -12.40
C SER A 30 -14.73 4.11 -11.21
N ASP A 31 -14.02 3.04 -10.84
CA ASP A 31 -14.40 2.18 -9.74
C ASP A 31 -14.12 2.88 -8.40
N ARG A 32 -15.11 2.85 -7.51
CA ARG A 32 -14.98 3.39 -6.15
C ARG A 32 -14.20 2.43 -5.23
N SER A 33 -14.04 1.17 -5.63
CA SER A 33 -13.30 0.16 -4.89
C SER A 33 -11.93 -0.07 -5.50
N ASP A 34 -10.94 -0.33 -4.64
CA ASP A 34 -9.59 -0.70 -5.04
C ASP A 34 -9.43 -2.21 -5.27
N ASN A 35 -10.45 -3.02 -4.96
CA ASN A 35 -10.41 -4.49 -4.98
C ASN A 35 -10.04 -5.11 -6.35
N HIS A 36 -10.22 -4.35 -7.44
CA HIS A 36 -9.96 -4.77 -8.82
C HIS A 36 -8.81 -4.00 -9.48
N GLN A 37 -8.07 -3.20 -8.70
CA GLN A 37 -7.06 -2.30 -9.24
C GLN A 37 -5.63 -2.84 -9.13
N PHE A 38 -5.38 -3.84 -8.28
CA PHE A 38 -4.01 -4.34 -8.02
C PHE A 38 -3.35 -4.88 -9.30
N SER A 39 -4.00 -5.84 -9.97
CA SER A 39 -3.49 -6.48 -11.20
C SER A 39 -3.20 -5.44 -12.28
N LYS A 40 -4.13 -4.51 -12.49
CA LYS A 40 -3.98 -3.40 -13.45
C LYS A 40 -2.80 -2.48 -13.10
N GLN A 41 -2.66 -2.09 -11.83
CA GLN A 41 -1.54 -1.24 -11.39
C GLN A 41 -0.20 -1.96 -11.54
N HIS A 42 -0.13 -3.24 -11.15
CA HIS A 42 1.06 -4.07 -11.33
C HIS A 42 1.45 -4.15 -12.80
N GLN A 43 0.53 -4.55 -13.69
CA GLN A 43 0.81 -4.68 -15.12
C GLN A 43 1.24 -3.37 -15.77
N ASN A 44 0.62 -2.24 -15.41
CA ASN A 44 1.02 -0.94 -15.93
C ASN A 44 2.40 -0.51 -15.42
N THR A 45 2.70 -0.78 -14.15
CA THR A 45 4.02 -0.50 -13.56
C THR A 45 5.10 -1.33 -14.24
N GLU A 46 4.87 -2.62 -14.44
CA GLU A 46 5.79 -3.51 -15.16
C GLU A 46 6.00 -3.07 -16.62
N LYS A 47 4.96 -2.63 -17.32
CA LYS A 47 5.09 -2.07 -18.69
C LYS A 47 5.95 -0.81 -18.74
N ILE A 48 5.90 0.03 -17.70
CA ILE A 48 6.69 1.27 -17.63
C ILE A 48 8.14 0.97 -17.26
N LEU A 49 8.38 0.08 -16.30
CA LEU A 49 9.71 -0.25 -15.80
C LEU A 49 10.46 -1.25 -16.69
N GLY A 50 9.74 -2.03 -17.50
CA GLY A 50 10.29 -3.12 -18.30
C GLY A 50 10.72 -4.33 -17.46
N GLU A 51 11.13 -5.40 -18.14
CA GLU A 51 11.55 -6.66 -17.51
C GLU A 51 12.95 -6.52 -16.87
N TYR A 52 13.02 -5.97 -15.66
CA TYR A 52 14.27 -5.83 -14.92
C TYR A 52 14.08 -6.26 -13.48
N GLN A 53 14.78 -7.31 -13.05
CA GLN A 53 14.79 -7.87 -11.69
C GLN A 53 13.40 -8.21 -11.09
N ARG A 54 13.38 -9.17 -10.18
CA ARG A 54 12.15 -9.45 -9.43
C ARG A 54 11.88 -8.28 -8.48
N ARG A 55 10.70 -7.68 -8.58
CA ARG A 55 10.24 -6.58 -7.73
C ARG A 55 9.29 -7.09 -6.65
N GLU A 56 9.33 -6.41 -5.51
CA GLU A 56 8.36 -6.59 -4.44
C GLU A 56 7.29 -5.50 -4.51
N TYR A 57 6.05 -5.87 -4.28
CA TYR A 57 4.89 -4.99 -4.33
C TYR A 57 4.22 -4.91 -2.96
N ILE A 58 3.89 -3.70 -2.52
CA ILE A 58 3.25 -3.48 -1.23
C ILE A 58 2.00 -2.65 -1.45
N ALA A 59 0.86 -3.13 -0.95
CA ALA A 59 -0.43 -2.48 -1.16
C ALA A 59 -1.23 -2.33 0.14
N ASP A 60 -2.15 -1.37 0.13
CA ASP A 60 -3.11 -1.20 1.22
C ASP A 60 -4.15 -2.33 1.23
N GLY A 61 -4.82 -2.52 2.36
CA GLY A 61 -5.88 -3.50 2.49
C GLY A 61 -7.10 -3.27 1.63
N GLY A 62 -7.28 -2.08 1.07
CA GLY A 62 -8.25 -1.85 -0.01
C GLY A 62 -8.04 -2.71 -1.26
N TYR A 63 -6.82 -3.23 -1.49
CA TYR A 63 -6.52 -4.08 -2.65
C TYR A 63 -6.75 -5.58 -2.39
N ILE A 64 -7.08 -5.99 -1.16
CA ILE A 64 -7.21 -7.41 -0.82
C ILE A 64 -8.56 -7.97 -1.33
N SER A 65 -8.49 -8.84 -2.33
CA SER A 65 -9.64 -9.49 -2.94
C SER A 65 -9.25 -10.89 -3.43
N THR A 66 -10.23 -11.74 -3.72
CA THR A 66 -9.98 -13.08 -4.30
C THR A 66 -9.23 -12.97 -5.61
N GLU A 67 -9.67 -12.08 -6.50
CA GLU A 67 -9.00 -11.78 -7.78
C GLU A 67 -7.54 -11.37 -7.58
N THR A 68 -7.25 -10.49 -6.61
CA THR A 68 -5.88 -10.05 -6.34
C THR A 68 -5.00 -11.22 -5.88
N ILE A 69 -5.51 -12.09 -5.01
CA ILE A 69 -4.76 -13.26 -4.53
C ILE A 69 -4.51 -14.25 -5.68
N ASP A 70 -5.55 -14.59 -6.45
CA ASP A 70 -5.43 -15.49 -7.59
C ASP A 70 -4.37 -14.96 -8.58
N TYR A 71 -4.43 -13.67 -8.91
CA TYR A 71 -3.46 -13.01 -9.77
C TYR A 71 -2.02 -13.08 -9.22
N ILE A 72 -1.83 -12.83 -7.92
CA ILE A 72 -0.51 -12.90 -7.27
C ILE A 72 0.08 -14.30 -7.39
N GLU A 73 -0.74 -15.34 -7.20
CA GLU A 73 -0.33 -16.75 -7.26
C GLU A 73 -0.03 -17.19 -8.69
N GLU A 74 -0.90 -16.87 -9.64
CA GLU A 74 -0.78 -17.23 -11.06
C GLU A 74 0.45 -16.57 -11.71
N GLU A 75 0.61 -15.26 -11.52
CA GLU A 75 1.71 -14.47 -12.10
C GLU A 75 2.97 -14.49 -11.22
N LYS A 76 2.95 -15.20 -10.09
CA LYS A 76 4.06 -15.34 -9.13
C LYS A 76 4.62 -14.00 -8.63
N VAL A 77 3.73 -13.02 -8.47
CA VAL A 77 4.06 -11.66 -8.02
C VAL A 77 4.49 -11.70 -6.56
N GLU A 78 5.62 -11.08 -6.23
CA GLU A 78 6.06 -10.96 -4.84
C GLU A 78 5.33 -9.79 -4.18
N ALA A 79 4.13 -10.04 -3.64
CA ALA A 79 3.27 -9.00 -3.06
C ALA A 79 3.05 -9.16 -1.54
N TYR A 80 2.86 -8.01 -0.87
CA TYR A 80 2.52 -7.87 0.54
C TYR A 80 1.30 -6.94 0.67
N ILE A 81 0.12 -7.50 0.92
CA ILE A 81 -1.13 -6.75 1.02
C ILE A 81 -1.71 -6.88 2.42
N ASN A 82 -1.84 -5.75 3.11
CA ASN A 82 -2.32 -5.73 4.49
C ASN A 82 -3.79 -6.16 4.59
N ASP A 83 -4.13 -7.18 5.37
CA ASP A 83 -5.53 -7.44 5.74
C ASP A 83 -5.93 -6.54 6.92
N SER A 84 -6.18 -5.26 6.64
CA SER A 84 -6.47 -4.22 7.66
C SER A 84 -7.71 -4.50 8.51
N ARG A 85 -8.56 -5.44 8.10
CA ARG A 85 -9.77 -5.84 8.82
C ARG A 85 -9.56 -7.00 9.77
N ALA A 86 -8.42 -7.68 9.70
CA ALA A 86 -8.16 -8.85 10.52
C ALA A 86 -8.00 -8.47 11.99
N ILE A 87 -8.70 -9.20 12.85
CA ILE A 87 -8.57 -9.10 14.30
C ILE A 87 -8.02 -10.45 14.76
N GLU A 88 -6.79 -10.42 15.23
CA GLU A 88 -6.04 -11.64 15.54
C GLU A 88 -6.20 -12.06 17.00
N THR A 89 -6.65 -11.15 17.85
CA THR A 89 -6.91 -11.39 19.26
C THR A 89 -8.37 -11.12 19.57
N ILE A 90 -8.90 -11.88 20.53
CA ILE A 90 -10.29 -11.73 20.93
C ILE A 90 -10.47 -10.31 21.48
N PRO A 91 -11.35 -9.50 20.87
CA PRO A 91 -11.58 -8.13 21.30
C PRO A 91 -12.20 -8.09 22.69
N ASP A 92 -11.97 -7.01 23.41
CA ASP A 92 -12.66 -6.73 24.67
C ASP A 92 -14.18 -6.62 24.46
N LEU A 93 -14.93 -7.37 25.26
CA LEU A 93 -16.37 -7.49 25.15
C LEU A 93 -17.10 -6.18 25.52
N GLU A 94 -16.61 -5.44 26.51
CA GLU A 94 -17.20 -4.16 26.93
C GLU A 94 -17.06 -3.12 25.82
N LYS A 95 -15.86 -3.03 25.22
CA LYS A 95 -15.62 -2.11 24.10
C LYS A 95 -16.49 -2.40 22.89
N LEU A 96 -16.80 -3.68 22.64
CA LEU A 96 -17.72 -4.05 21.55
C LEU A 96 -19.16 -3.58 21.82
N LEU A 97 -19.61 -3.69 23.07
CA LEU A 97 -20.92 -3.24 23.50
C LEU A 97 -21.03 -1.71 23.42
N GLU A 98 -20.04 -0.99 23.94
CA GLU A 98 -19.97 0.48 23.85
C GLU A 98 -20.01 0.96 22.40
N ARG A 99 -19.29 0.25 21.51
CA ARG A 99 -19.27 0.58 20.08
C ARG A 99 -20.64 0.40 19.43
N GLY A 100 -21.46 -0.54 19.92
CA GLY A 100 -22.82 -0.80 19.42
C GLY A 100 -22.92 -1.21 17.94
N LYS A 101 -21.80 -1.56 17.29
CA LYS A 101 -21.75 -1.95 15.87
C LYS A 101 -21.83 -3.46 15.73
N ALA A 102 -22.37 -3.91 14.59
CA ALA A 102 -22.47 -5.32 14.25
C ALA A 102 -21.11 -6.04 14.36
N ILE A 103 -21.15 -7.25 14.91
CA ILE A 103 -19.99 -8.14 15.04
C ILE A 103 -19.97 -9.05 13.80
N THR A 104 -18.99 -8.78 12.94
CA THR A 104 -18.73 -9.53 11.72
C THR A 104 -17.76 -10.69 11.96
N SER A 105 -17.51 -11.52 10.95
CA SER A 105 -16.66 -12.72 11.07
C SER A 105 -15.22 -12.40 11.45
N GLU A 106 -14.73 -11.20 11.15
CA GLU A 106 -13.38 -10.78 11.47
C GLU A 106 -13.11 -10.73 12.98
N TYR A 107 -14.13 -10.62 13.83
CA TYR A 107 -14.00 -10.62 15.30
C TYR A 107 -13.83 -12.00 15.92
N PHE A 108 -13.77 -13.06 15.10
CA PHE A 108 -13.66 -14.43 15.56
C PHE A 108 -12.26 -14.94 15.22
N VAL A 109 -11.59 -15.50 16.21
CA VAL A 109 -10.22 -15.98 16.07
C VAL A 109 -10.26 -17.47 15.76
N TYR A 110 -9.56 -17.88 14.71
CA TYR A 110 -9.47 -19.28 14.29
C TYR A 110 -8.30 -19.98 14.99
N SER A 111 -8.55 -21.15 15.58
CA SER A 111 -7.51 -22.09 16.04
C SER A 111 -7.33 -23.17 14.98
N LYS A 112 -6.15 -23.22 14.36
CA LYS A 112 -5.81 -24.28 13.40
C LYS A 112 -5.54 -25.62 14.10
N GLU A 113 -5.10 -25.59 15.36
CA GLU A 113 -4.81 -26.78 16.16
C GLU A 113 -6.08 -27.56 16.50
N ASP A 114 -7.15 -26.83 16.85
CA ASP A 114 -8.42 -27.41 17.28
C ASP A 114 -9.49 -27.46 16.17
N ASP A 115 -9.20 -26.86 15.01
CA ASP A 115 -10.16 -26.63 13.92
C ASP A 115 -11.48 -26.01 14.40
N GLU A 116 -11.37 -24.87 15.11
CA GLU A 116 -12.51 -24.16 15.65
C GLU A 116 -12.31 -22.64 15.64
N TYR A 117 -13.41 -21.90 15.69
CA TYR A 117 -13.37 -20.45 15.94
C TYR A 117 -13.75 -20.14 17.39
N ILE A 118 -13.12 -19.12 17.95
CA ILE A 118 -13.50 -18.54 19.25
C ILE A 118 -14.14 -17.17 19.01
N CYS A 119 -15.34 -16.96 19.52
CA CYS A 119 -16.06 -15.69 19.40
C CYS A 119 -15.65 -14.68 20.49
N PRO A 120 -16.02 -13.39 20.35
CA PRO A 120 -15.77 -12.36 21.38
C PRO A 120 -16.31 -12.68 22.78
N ASN A 121 -17.36 -13.51 22.88
CA ASN A 121 -17.91 -13.96 24.16
C ASN A 121 -17.26 -15.28 24.65
N GLN A 122 -16.07 -15.63 24.17
CA GLN A 122 -15.30 -16.82 24.56
C GLN A 122 -15.99 -18.16 24.31
N ARG A 123 -16.97 -18.20 23.40
CA ARG A 123 -17.66 -19.44 23.00
C ARG A 123 -17.06 -19.99 21.71
N ARG A 124 -16.98 -21.31 21.62
CA ARG A 124 -16.44 -22.05 20.48
C ARG A 124 -17.48 -22.20 19.38
N LEU A 125 -16.98 -22.24 18.14
CA LEU A 125 -17.74 -22.57 16.94
C LEU A 125 -17.02 -23.74 16.26
N LYS A 126 -17.71 -24.87 16.16
CA LYS A 126 -17.17 -26.09 15.56
C LYS A 126 -17.66 -26.26 14.13
N GLN A 127 -16.88 -26.97 13.33
CA GLN A 127 -17.27 -27.29 11.98
C GLN A 127 -18.52 -28.18 11.99
N LYS A 128 -19.55 -27.75 11.26
CA LYS A 128 -20.83 -28.46 11.09
C LYS A 128 -20.95 -29.06 9.70
N ASP A 129 -20.58 -28.27 8.70
CA ASP A 129 -20.49 -28.66 7.30
C ASP A 129 -19.12 -28.19 6.78
N ALA A 130 -18.70 -28.69 5.61
CA ALA A 130 -17.42 -28.32 5.00
C ALA A 130 -17.29 -26.79 4.88
N GLY A 131 -16.31 -26.20 5.59
CA GLY A 131 -16.09 -24.75 5.61
C GLY A 131 -17.16 -23.94 6.34
N VAL A 132 -18.04 -24.56 7.13
CA VAL A 132 -19.10 -23.88 7.90
C VAL A 132 -18.98 -24.20 9.38
N TYR A 133 -18.74 -23.17 10.19
CA TYR A 133 -18.54 -23.27 11.64
C TYR A 133 -19.74 -22.66 12.36
N GLU A 134 -20.35 -23.41 13.28
CA GLU A 134 -21.53 -23.00 14.04
C GLU A 134 -21.24 -22.97 15.54
N SER A 135 -21.75 -21.94 16.23
CA SER A 135 -21.57 -21.79 17.67
C SER A 135 -22.32 -22.88 18.43
N GLU A 136 -21.67 -23.44 19.46
CA GLU A 136 -22.29 -24.48 20.29
C GLU A 136 -23.49 -23.97 21.09
N ASP A 137 -23.39 -22.74 21.63
CA ASP A 137 -24.47 -22.09 22.35
C ASP A 137 -24.41 -20.58 22.22
N CYS A 138 -25.56 -19.93 22.07
CA CYS A 138 -25.73 -18.47 22.10
C CYS A 138 -26.83 -18.03 23.08
N SER A 139 -27.23 -18.89 24.01
CA SER A 139 -28.21 -18.60 25.07
C SER A 139 -27.63 -17.63 26.09
N ASN A 140 -28.43 -16.66 26.54
CA ASN A 140 -28.00 -15.63 27.51
C ASN A 140 -26.72 -14.85 27.11
N CYS A 141 -26.41 -14.78 25.82
CA CYS A 141 -25.24 -14.07 25.32
C CYS A 141 -25.51 -12.56 25.20
N ILE A 142 -24.74 -11.74 25.93
CA ILE A 142 -24.97 -10.29 26.04
C ILE A 142 -24.77 -9.55 24.70
N ILE A 143 -23.87 -10.05 23.84
CA ILE A 143 -23.62 -9.50 22.50
C ILE A 143 -24.48 -10.14 21.40
N LYS A 144 -25.44 -11.02 21.72
CA LYS A 144 -26.23 -11.74 20.71
C LYS A 144 -26.90 -10.80 19.72
N HIS A 145 -27.42 -9.68 20.21
CA HIS A 145 -28.09 -8.66 19.39
C HIS A 145 -27.16 -8.02 18.36
N LEU A 146 -25.85 -7.90 18.63
CA LEU A 146 -24.82 -7.41 17.71
C LEU A 146 -24.22 -8.51 16.82
N CYS A 147 -24.19 -9.74 17.31
CA CYS A 147 -23.50 -10.88 16.70
C CYS A 147 -24.43 -11.77 15.85
N ALA A 148 -25.41 -12.44 16.46
CA ALA A 148 -26.29 -13.40 15.78
C ALA A 148 -27.61 -12.76 15.29
N LYS A 149 -27.91 -11.52 15.70
CA LYS A 149 -29.17 -10.82 15.41
C LYS A 149 -30.37 -11.72 15.79
N LYS A 150 -31.24 -12.07 14.83
CA LYS A 150 -32.41 -12.93 15.03
C LYS A 150 -32.09 -14.43 15.02
N LYS A 151 -30.86 -14.83 14.64
CA LYS A 151 -30.48 -16.25 14.57
C LYS A 151 -30.30 -16.83 15.97
N LYS A 152 -30.63 -18.11 16.13
CA LYS A 152 -30.41 -18.84 17.39
C LYS A 152 -28.92 -18.97 17.69
N LEU A 153 -28.14 -19.37 16.70
CA LEU A 153 -26.69 -19.58 16.76
C LEU A 153 -25.98 -18.73 15.70
N ARG A 154 -24.71 -18.41 15.95
CA ARG A 154 -23.84 -17.74 14.98
C ARG A 154 -23.18 -18.78 14.08
N THR A 155 -23.09 -18.47 12.80
CA THR A 155 -22.39 -19.28 11.80
C THR A 155 -21.32 -18.45 11.10
N ILE A 156 -20.18 -19.05 10.77
CA ILE A 156 -19.08 -18.46 10.01
C ILE A 156 -18.75 -19.39 8.86
N SER A 157 -18.59 -18.82 7.67
CA SER A 157 -18.05 -19.55 6.52
C SER A 157 -16.56 -19.27 6.41
N ARG A 158 -15.80 -20.35 6.28
CA ARG A 158 -14.38 -20.38 5.96
C ARG A 158 -14.24 -20.91 4.54
N THR A 159 -13.51 -20.19 3.71
CA THR A 159 -13.28 -20.53 2.31
C THR A 159 -11.78 -20.56 2.06
N GLU A 160 -11.35 -21.09 0.91
CA GLU A 160 -9.96 -21.03 0.48
C GLU A 160 -9.41 -19.59 0.50
N PHE A 161 -10.25 -18.61 0.13
CA PHE A 161 -9.84 -17.21 0.20
C PHE A 161 -9.51 -16.76 1.63
N THR A 162 -10.25 -17.23 2.64
CA THR A 162 -9.96 -16.93 4.06
C THR A 162 -8.58 -17.45 4.46
N GLU A 163 -8.24 -18.66 4.03
CA GLU A 163 -6.94 -19.30 4.26
C GLU A 163 -5.81 -18.55 3.55
N ARG A 164 -5.99 -18.19 2.28
CA ARG A 164 -4.97 -17.44 1.54
C ARG A 164 -4.74 -16.04 2.14
N LYS A 165 -5.77 -15.38 2.68
CA LYS A 165 -5.59 -14.15 3.46
C LYS A 165 -4.78 -14.37 4.74
N GLU A 166 -4.98 -15.49 5.44
CA GLU A 166 -4.18 -15.85 6.62
C GLU A 166 -2.70 -16.03 6.28
N LEU A 167 -2.41 -16.73 5.18
CA LEU A 167 -1.05 -16.89 4.67
C LEU A 167 -0.40 -15.53 4.33
N MET A 168 -1.14 -14.62 3.69
CA MET A 168 -0.67 -13.25 3.44
C MET A 168 -0.37 -12.50 4.74
N ARG A 169 -1.19 -12.67 5.79
CA ARG A 169 -0.93 -12.07 7.11
C ARG A 169 0.32 -12.65 7.77
N GLU A 170 0.50 -13.96 7.74
CA GLU A 170 1.71 -14.61 8.26
C GLU A 170 2.96 -14.13 7.51
N LYS A 171 2.88 -14.00 6.18
CA LYS A 171 3.95 -13.44 5.35
C LYS A 171 4.30 -12.01 5.77
N ILE A 172 3.31 -11.17 6.07
CA ILE A 172 3.54 -9.80 6.57
C ILE A 172 4.14 -9.80 7.98
N LYS A 173 3.69 -10.68 8.87
CA LYS A 173 4.26 -10.82 10.23
C LYS A 173 5.73 -11.20 10.21
N GLN A 174 6.13 -12.03 9.25
CA GLN A 174 7.52 -12.42 9.04
C GLN A 174 8.35 -11.29 8.43
N ASN A 175 7.71 -10.28 7.83
CA ASN A 175 8.34 -9.14 7.15
C ASN A 175 7.71 -7.80 7.61
N PRO A 176 7.78 -7.46 8.91
CA PRO A 176 7.05 -6.32 9.47
C PRO A 176 7.52 -4.97 8.91
N GLU A 177 8.74 -4.88 8.38
CA GLU A 177 9.30 -3.70 7.74
C GLU A 177 8.55 -3.28 6.47
N LYS A 178 7.94 -4.24 5.74
CA LYS A 178 7.16 -3.94 4.52
C LYS A 178 5.98 -3.02 4.81
N MET A 179 5.37 -3.14 6.00
CA MET A 179 4.27 -2.24 6.38
C MET A 179 4.74 -0.81 6.62
N ASN A 180 5.98 -0.60 7.05
CA ASN A 180 6.56 0.74 7.16
C ASN A 180 6.86 1.36 5.79
N GLN A 181 7.24 0.55 4.80
CA GLN A 181 7.53 0.99 3.43
C GLN A 181 6.31 1.57 2.72
N ARG A 182 5.09 1.14 3.09
CA ARG A 182 3.82 1.74 2.61
C ARG A 182 3.72 3.24 2.83
N LYS A 183 4.40 3.78 3.85
CA LYS A 183 4.39 5.22 4.13
C LYS A 183 4.91 6.06 2.96
N ALA A 184 5.66 5.49 2.01
CA ALA A 184 6.08 6.18 0.80
C ALA A 184 4.87 6.70 -0.02
N VAL A 185 3.91 5.83 -0.35
CA VAL A 185 2.72 6.24 -1.11
C VAL A 185 1.82 7.17 -0.29
N GLU A 186 1.71 6.95 1.02
CA GLU A 186 0.94 7.82 1.92
C GLU A 186 1.52 9.24 1.99
N ARG A 187 2.86 9.38 2.01
CA ARG A 187 3.53 10.68 1.95
C ARG A 187 3.27 11.39 0.62
N VAL A 188 3.30 10.67 -0.49
CA VAL A 188 2.94 11.23 -1.82
C VAL A 188 1.50 11.73 -1.84
N PHE A 189 0.54 10.90 -1.41
CA PHE A 189 -0.87 11.32 -1.32
C PHE A 189 -1.06 12.48 -0.34
N GLY A 190 -0.36 12.47 0.80
CA GLY A 190 -0.37 13.55 1.77
C GLY A 190 0.14 14.86 1.18
N ASN A 191 1.19 14.82 0.36
CA ASN A 191 1.73 15.98 -0.33
C ASN A 191 0.75 16.54 -1.37
N ILE A 192 0.18 15.67 -2.22
CA ILE A 192 -0.84 16.06 -3.22
C ILE A 192 -2.04 16.70 -2.53
N LYS A 193 -2.54 16.05 -1.46
CA LYS A 193 -3.71 16.55 -0.76
C LYS A 193 -3.34 17.80 0.05
N TRP A 194 -2.51 17.71 1.06
CA TRP A 194 -2.39 18.76 2.07
C TRP A 194 -1.48 19.90 1.66
N ASN A 195 -0.33 19.62 1.05
CA ASN A 195 0.63 20.66 0.70
C ASN A 195 0.27 21.39 -0.61
N LEU A 196 -0.17 20.65 -1.63
CA LEU A 196 -0.62 21.25 -2.90
C LEU A 196 -2.08 21.71 -2.86
N GLY A 197 -2.84 21.32 -1.83
CA GLY A 197 -4.26 21.67 -1.73
C GLY A 197 -5.15 20.98 -2.78
N PHE A 198 -4.67 19.94 -3.46
CA PHE A 198 -5.45 19.26 -4.49
C PHE A 198 -6.58 18.45 -3.85
N ARG A 199 -7.81 18.96 -3.96
CA ARG A 199 -9.03 18.38 -3.35
C ARG A 199 -10.03 17.87 -4.37
N ARG A 200 -10.04 18.45 -5.58
CA ARG A 200 -10.98 18.14 -6.65
C ARG A 200 -10.33 18.39 -8.00
N PHE A 201 -10.71 17.59 -8.98
CA PHE A 201 -10.39 17.84 -10.38
C PHE A 201 -11.17 19.05 -10.90
N SER A 202 -10.51 19.86 -11.73
CA SER A 202 -11.12 21.03 -12.36
C SER A 202 -11.73 20.70 -13.73
N ARG A 203 -11.20 19.66 -14.39
CA ARG A 203 -11.65 19.14 -15.68
C ARG A 203 -12.66 18.01 -15.47
N LYS A 204 -13.59 17.92 -16.40
CA LYS A 204 -14.60 16.86 -16.46
C LYS A 204 -14.14 15.74 -17.38
N GLY A 205 -14.63 14.53 -17.13
CA GLY A 205 -14.28 13.32 -17.86
C GLY A 205 -12.92 12.73 -17.46
N PHE A 206 -12.77 11.42 -17.68
CA PHE A 206 -11.55 10.67 -17.34
C PHE A 206 -10.30 11.22 -18.02
N GLN A 207 -10.41 11.64 -19.28
CA GLN A 207 -9.28 12.21 -20.00
C GLN A 207 -8.79 13.51 -19.35
N GLY A 208 -9.74 14.40 -18.99
CA GLY A 208 -9.42 15.66 -18.32
C GLY A 208 -8.78 15.44 -16.95
N ALA A 209 -9.38 14.56 -16.14
CA ALA A 209 -8.85 14.20 -14.83
C ALA A 209 -7.47 13.54 -14.92
N SER A 210 -7.27 12.64 -15.90
CA SER A 210 -5.97 11.98 -16.13
C SER A 210 -4.88 12.99 -16.46
N ILE A 211 -5.16 13.96 -17.34
CA ILE A 211 -4.18 15.01 -17.67
C ILE A 211 -3.82 15.84 -16.42
N GLU A 212 -4.81 16.25 -15.62
CA GLU A 212 -4.53 17.03 -14.40
C GLU A 212 -3.64 16.28 -13.41
N ILE A 213 -3.96 15.01 -13.11
CA ILE A 213 -3.15 14.25 -12.15
C ILE A 213 -1.76 13.94 -12.72
N MET A 214 -1.65 13.66 -14.03
CA MET A 214 -0.36 13.45 -14.68
C MET A 214 0.53 14.70 -14.60
N MET A 215 -0.03 15.90 -14.76
CA MET A 215 0.73 17.15 -14.60
C MET A 215 1.23 17.34 -13.16
N ILE A 216 0.41 17.03 -12.16
CA ILE A 216 0.80 17.08 -10.75
C ILE A 216 1.92 16.07 -10.48
N VAL A 217 1.75 14.83 -10.92
CA VAL A 217 2.73 13.76 -10.77
C VAL A 217 4.05 14.12 -11.45
N LEU A 218 4.02 14.67 -12.66
CA LEU A 218 5.20 15.12 -13.38
C LEU A 218 5.94 16.22 -12.59
N ALA A 219 5.24 17.23 -12.09
CA ALA A 219 5.85 18.30 -11.29
C ALA A 219 6.46 17.77 -9.99
N LEU A 220 5.79 16.83 -9.31
CA LEU A 220 6.29 16.19 -8.10
C LEU A 220 7.54 15.35 -8.38
N ASN A 221 7.52 14.53 -9.44
CA ASN A 221 8.67 13.73 -9.85
C ASN A 221 9.85 14.62 -10.24
N LEU A 222 9.65 15.69 -11.03
CA LEU A 222 10.72 16.63 -11.36
C LEU A 222 11.31 17.28 -10.10
N LYS A 223 10.47 17.72 -9.16
CA LYS A 223 10.93 18.25 -7.86
C LYS A 223 11.73 17.20 -7.07
N LYS A 224 11.28 15.94 -7.06
CA LYS A 224 11.94 14.86 -6.34
C LYS A 224 13.26 14.47 -7.00
N MET A 225 13.30 14.34 -8.33
CA MET A 225 14.51 14.12 -9.11
C MET A 225 15.51 15.25 -8.94
N LEU A 226 15.05 16.50 -8.88
CA LEU A 226 15.93 17.63 -8.55
C LEU A 226 16.45 17.50 -7.11
N TRP A 227 15.66 17.08 -6.14
CA TRP A 227 16.14 16.91 -4.76
C TRP A 227 17.09 15.71 -4.61
N LEU A 228 16.81 14.60 -5.28
CA LEU A 228 17.67 13.41 -5.35
C LEU A 228 18.95 13.68 -6.16
N GLY A 229 18.84 14.54 -7.18
CA GLY A 229 19.89 14.85 -8.16
C GLY A 229 20.65 16.18 -7.94
N SER A 230 20.20 17.09 -7.07
CA SER A 230 20.79 18.43 -6.85
C SER A 230 21.18 18.57 -5.37
N PHE A 231 22.36 19.04 -4.96
CA PHE A 231 23.33 19.93 -5.62
C PHE A 231 24.77 19.67 -5.11
N THR A 232 24.98 18.67 -4.26
CA THR A 232 26.21 18.52 -3.44
C THR A 232 27.31 17.70 -4.09
N LYS A 233 27.04 16.56 -4.75
CA LYS A 233 28.14 15.74 -5.30
C LYS A 233 28.77 16.31 -6.57
N MET A 234 27.99 16.94 -7.45
CA MET A 234 28.48 17.39 -8.76
C MET A 234 29.04 18.81 -8.76
N LEU A 235 28.45 19.75 -8.01
CA LEU A 235 28.93 21.14 -7.95
C LEU A 235 30.11 21.31 -6.99
N VAL A 236 30.06 20.70 -5.80
CA VAL A 236 31.22 20.68 -4.87
C VAL A 236 32.40 19.97 -5.53
N GLY A 237 32.16 18.81 -6.17
CA GLY A 237 33.21 18.09 -6.91
C GLY A 237 33.84 18.91 -8.03
N ARG A 238 33.03 19.61 -8.84
CA ARG A 238 33.53 20.46 -9.95
C ARG A 238 34.18 21.76 -9.46
N VAL A 239 33.67 22.38 -8.40
CA VAL A 239 34.29 23.58 -7.78
C VAL A 239 35.59 23.22 -7.07
N LEU A 240 35.67 22.11 -6.33
CA LEU A 240 36.93 21.63 -5.75
C LEU A 240 37.97 21.27 -6.81
N LEU A 241 37.56 20.64 -7.93
CA LEU A 241 38.46 20.37 -9.06
C LEU A 241 38.99 21.66 -9.67
N LEU A 242 38.14 22.67 -9.85
CA LEU A 242 38.53 23.99 -10.36
C LEU A 242 39.48 24.72 -9.41
N VAL A 243 39.19 24.72 -8.10
CA VAL A 243 40.05 25.35 -7.08
C VAL A 243 41.40 24.63 -6.98
N ASN A 244 41.43 23.29 -6.98
CA ASN A 244 42.70 22.54 -6.99
C ASN A 244 43.51 22.77 -8.26
N ASN A 245 42.87 22.81 -9.43
CA ASN A 245 43.55 23.11 -10.69
C ASN A 245 44.10 24.54 -10.72
N LEU A 246 43.37 25.52 -10.18
CA LEU A 246 43.85 26.91 -10.03
C LEU A 246 45.02 27.00 -9.05
N MET A 247 44.94 26.34 -7.89
CA MET A 247 46.03 26.31 -6.90
C MET A 247 47.28 25.66 -7.46
N MET A 248 47.15 24.54 -8.21
CA MET A 248 48.29 23.91 -8.89
C MET A 248 48.89 24.80 -9.99
N ALA A 249 48.05 25.53 -10.74
CA ALA A 249 48.51 26.46 -11.77
C ALA A 249 49.24 27.68 -11.18
N LEU A 250 48.77 28.22 -10.05
CA LEU A 250 49.41 29.31 -9.32
C LEU A 250 50.74 28.87 -8.69
N ASN A 251 50.81 27.66 -8.14
CA ASN A 251 52.03 27.12 -7.52
C ASN A 251 53.11 26.74 -8.56
N ARG A 252 52.71 26.42 -9.80
CA ARG A 252 53.65 26.25 -10.94
C ARG A 252 54.25 27.57 -11.42
N LYS A 253 53.51 28.68 -11.34
CA LYS A 253 54.03 30.02 -11.71
C LYS A 253 55.00 30.58 -10.66
N ASN A 254 54.85 30.23 -9.38
CA ASN A 254 55.78 30.65 -8.32
C ASN A 254 57.09 29.83 -8.24
N LYS A 255 57.27 28.79 -9.07
CA LYS A 255 58.53 28.01 -9.15
C LYS A 255 59.45 28.41 -10.31
N LEU A 256 59.16 29.52 -11.00
CA LEU A 256 59.94 30.02 -12.13
C LEU A 256 60.44 31.46 -11.88
N SER A 257 61.26 31.64 -10.84
CA SER A 257 62.37 32.62 -10.82
C SER A 257 63.13 32.45 -9.51
N PHE A 258 64.30 31.81 -9.55
CA PHE A 258 65.53 32.22 -8.86
C PHE A 258 66.62 31.21 -9.25
N ARG A 259 67.34 31.52 -10.33
CA ARG A 259 68.71 31.06 -10.59
C ARG A 259 69.49 32.25 -11.11
N LEU A 260 70.30 32.85 -10.24
CA LEU A 260 71.51 33.64 -10.50
C LEU A 260 72.39 33.36 -9.26
N VAL A 261 73.49 32.61 -9.35
CA VAL A 261 74.82 32.94 -9.89
C VAL A 261 75.45 34.11 -9.12
N GLY A 262 76.49 33.78 -8.34
CA GLY A 262 77.23 34.65 -7.43
C GLY A 262 77.64 33.86 -6.18
#